data_AF-A0A5B8QR73-F1
#
_entry.id   AF-A0A5B8QR73-F1
#
_cell.length_a   1.000
_cell.length_b   1.000
_cell.length_c   1.000
_cell.angle_alpha   90.00
_cell.angle_beta   90.00
_cell.angle_gamma   90.00
#
_symmetry.space_group_name_H-M   'P 1'
#
loop_
_entity.id
_entity.type
_entity.pdbx_description
1 polymer ?
#
loop_
_entity_poly.entity_id
_entity_poly.type
_entity_poly.pdbx_seq_one_letter_code
_entity_poly.pdbx_strand_id
1 'polypeptide(L)'
;MEKLSLDDTPWFGTTDFKGKKQLTSDSDIRLKSSRLLYPLPLPLEMLFFIGPLALAILPFINPQLMLPEIWLALSIGTILGSLMLKKLFIDSIYGRVKEHVCQINAKRLNIPGSHLIETKAGPIEIQRQDLKQICVRFWPSTRDLRTTYDVSELIITLQSDKSISLKSLYFPIKPLLYLLVYFDYPITLQKRRHSLTIVARSIFIAFPLVALVAVTGLLFKEYFL
;
A
#
# COMPACT_ATOMS: atom_id res chain seq x y z
N MET A 1 -23.46 -13.49 14.52
CA MET A 1 -22.52 -12.65 13.74
C MET A 1 -22.97 -12.68 12.31
N GLU A 2 -23.23 -11.53 11.70
CA GLU A 2 -23.68 -11.44 10.31
C GLU A 2 -22.54 -11.94 9.39
N LYS A 3 -22.83 -12.95 8.57
CA LYS A 3 -21.84 -13.55 7.67
C LYS A 3 -21.73 -12.64 6.44
N LEU A 4 -20.53 -12.12 6.18
CA LEU A 4 -20.25 -11.36 4.96
C LEU A 4 -20.60 -12.18 3.72
N SER A 5 -21.33 -11.58 2.79
CA SER A 5 -21.62 -12.16 1.49
C SER A 5 -20.77 -11.50 0.40
N LEU A 6 -20.42 -12.25 -0.64
CA LEU A 6 -19.66 -11.73 -1.78
C LEU A 6 -20.43 -10.65 -2.56
N ASP A 7 -21.76 -10.67 -2.48
CA ASP A 7 -22.66 -9.73 -3.16
C ASP A 7 -22.84 -8.41 -2.37
N ASP A 8 -22.22 -8.29 -1.20
CA ASP A 8 -22.31 -7.10 -0.36
C ASP A 8 -21.60 -5.91 -1.03
N THR A 9 -22.38 -5.13 -1.77
CA THR A 9 -21.91 -3.95 -2.51
C THR A 9 -21.14 -2.95 -1.65
N PRO A 10 -21.54 -2.66 -0.38
CA PRO A 10 -20.76 -1.79 0.51
C PRO A 10 -19.32 -2.27 0.79
N TRP A 11 -19.08 -3.58 0.74
CA TRP A 11 -17.77 -4.20 1.00
C TRP A 11 -16.97 -4.44 -0.29
N PHE A 12 -17.64 -4.93 -1.33
CA PHE A 12 -16.98 -5.51 -2.51
C PHE A 12 -17.32 -4.82 -3.82
N GLY A 13 -18.17 -3.79 -3.82
CA GLY A 13 -18.60 -3.07 -5.02
C GLY A 13 -17.44 -2.45 -5.82
N THR A 14 -16.33 -2.12 -5.17
CA THR A 14 -15.12 -1.58 -5.82
C THR A 14 -13.98 -2.60 -5.94
N THR A 15 -14.19 -3.85 -5.53
CA THR A 15 -13.13 -4.86 -5.52
C THR A 15 -13.03 -5.53 -6.88
N ASP A 16 -11.95 -5.25 -7.60
CA ASP A 16 -11.62 -5.92 -8.85
C ASP A 16 -10.17 -6.45 -8.81
N PHE A 17 -9.97 -7.66 -9.34
CA PHE A 17 -8.65 -8.28 -9.47
C PHE A 17 -8.65 -9.34 -10.58
N LYS A 18 -7.45 -9.56 -11.14
CA LYS A 18 -7.26 -10.52 -12.24
C LYS A 18 -7.66 -11.93 -11.79
N GLY A 19 -8.57 -12.56 -12.54
CA GLY A 19 -9.04 -13.93 -12.27
C GLY A 19 -10.34 -14.01 -11.44
N LYS A 20 -10.92 -12.88 -10.99
CA LYS A 20 -12.16 -12.86 -10.19
C LYS A 20 -13.35 -13.59 -10.82
N LYS A 21 -13.48 -13.59 -12.16
CA LYS A 21 -14.59 -14.25 -12.88
C LYS A 21 -14.39 -15.75 -13.11
N GLN A 22 -13.20 -16.29 -12.80
CA GLN A 22 -12.81 -17.69 -13.05
C GLN A 22 -12.52 -18.42 -11.74
N LEU A 23 -13.06 -17.93 -10.62
CA LEU A 23 -12.82 -18.51 -9.31
C LEU A 23 -13.50 -19.87 -9.19
N THR A 24 -12.71 -20.84 -8.77
CA THR A 24 -13.14 -22.20 -8.42
C THR A 24 -12.62 -22.55 -7.02
N SER A 25 -13.17 -23.60 -6.43
CA SER A 25 -12.73 -24.15 -5.13
C SER A 25 -11.24 -24.50 -5.08
N ASP A 26 -10.65 -24.87 -6.22
CA ASP A 26 -9.24 -25.25 -6.34
C ASP A 26 -8.31 -24.12 -6.80
N SER A 27 -8.83 -22.90 -6.93
CA SER A 27 -8.06 -21.74 -7.38
C SER A 27 -6.94 -21.38 -6.39
N ASP A 28 -5.71 -21.28 -6.88
CA ASP A 28 -4.56 -20.71 -6.15
C ASP A 28 -4.26 -19.31 -6.70
N ILE A 29 -4.64 -18.30 -5.92
CA ILE A 29 -4.71 -16.92 -6.40
C ILE A 29 -3.57 -16.11 -5.84
N ARG A 30 -2.88 -15.43 -6.74
CA ARG A 30 -1.70 -14.62 -6.46
C ARG A 30 -2.05 -13.14 -6.51
N LEU A 31 -2.14 -12.51 -5.34
CA LEU A 31 -2.36 -11.07 -5.21
C LEU A 31 -1.01 -10.35 -5.09
N LYS A 32 -0.75 -9.44 -6.03
CA LYS A 32 0.43 -8.57 -5.98
C LYS A 32 0.20 -7.45 -4.98
N SER A 33 1.18 -7.20 -4.12
CA SER A 33 1.16 -6.01 -3.27
C SER A 33 1.83 -4.82 -3.97
N SER A 34 1.27 -3.62 -3.77
CA SER A 34 1.93 -2.37 -4.14
C SER A 34 2.95 -2.00 -3.07
N ARG A 35 4.21 -1.84 -3.49
CA ARG A 35 5.32 -1.51 -2.59
C ARG A 35 5.67 -0.03 -2.53
N LEU A 36 5.04 0.80 -3.36
CA LEU A 36 5.42 2.22 -3.49
C LEU A 36 5.37 2.98 -2.15
N LEU A 37 4.49 2.55 -1.26
CA LEU A 37 4.23 3.17 0.04
C LEU A 37 4.91 2.43 1.19
N TYR A 38 5.78 1.46 0.90
CA TYR A 38 6.51 0.76 1.96
C TYR A 38 7.37 1.76 2.75
N PRO A 39 7.45 1.60 4.08
CA PRO A 39 8.36 2.35 4.92
C PRO A 39 9.76 2.27 4.37
N LEU A 40 10.52 3.35 4.48
CA LEU A 40 11.98 3.26 4.50
C LEU A 40 12.47 3.54 5.92
N PRO A 41 13.71 3.17 6.26
CA PRO A 41 14.38 3.68 7.44
C PRO A 41 14.27 5.22 7.50
N LEU A 42 14.04 5.76 8.70
CA LEU A 42 13.79 7.19 8.91
C LEU A 42 14.79 8.10 8.18
N PRO A 43 16.11 7.83 8.17
CA PRO A 43 17.06 8.69 7.45
C PRO A 43 16.79 8.76 5.94
N LEU A 44 16.43 7.63 5.33
CA LEU A 44 16.09 7.58 3.91
C LEU A 44 14.76 8.28 3.64
N GLU A 45 13.76 8.09 4.50
CA GLU A 45 12.48 8.82 4.38
C GLU A 45 12.69 10.34 4.44
N MET A 46 13.54 10.82 5.36
CA MET A 46 13.90 12.23 5.45
C MET A 46 14.63 12.73 4.21
N LEU A 47 15.54 11.95 3.63
CA LEU A 47 16.23 12.30 2.39
C LEU A 47 15.26 12.45 1.21
N PHE A 48 14.35 11.47 1.04
CA PHE A 48 13.31 11.51 0.01
C PHE A 48 12.26 12.59 0.26
N PHE A 49 12.18 13.12 1.48
CA PHE A 49 11.32 14.26 1.80
C PHE A 49 12.00 15.59 1.50
N ILE A 50 13.18 15.82 2.10
CA ILE A 50 13.90 17.09 2.04
C ILE A 50 14.43 17.36 0.64
N GLY A 51 15.00 16.35 -0.05
CA GLY A 51 15.65 16.54 -1.35
C GLY A 51 14.72 17.15 -2.41
N PRO A 52 13.60 16.49 -2.76
CA PRO A 52 12.65 17.03 -3.73
C PRO A 52 12.03 18.36 -3.29
N LEU A 53 11.77 18.52 -1.99
CA LEU A 53 11.16 19.73 -1.45
C LEU A 53 12.12 20.94 -1.54
N ALA A 54 13.39 20.74 -1.18
CA ALA A 54 14.42 21.77 -1.32
C ALA A 54 14.57 22.18 -2.79
N LEU A 55 14.60 21.22 -3.70
CA LEU A 55 14.67 21.50 -5.13
C LEU A 55 13.44 22.24 -5.66
N ALA A 56 12.26 21.98 -5.10
CA ALA A 56 11.04 22.70 -5.45
C ALA A 56 11.08 24.16 -4.97
N ILE A 57 11.79 24.47 -3.88
CA ILE A 57 11.81 25.82 -3.27
C ILE A 57 12.95 26.68 -3.84
N LEU A 58 14.11 26.08 -4.13
CA LEU A 58 15.32 26.80 -4.53
C LEU A 58 15.16 27.76 -5.72
N PRO A 59 14.42 27.43 -6.80
CA PRO A 59 14.21 28.35 -7.92
C PRO A 59 13.58 29.68 -7.51
N PHE A 60 12.75 29.69 -6.46
CA PHE A 60 12.09 30.90 -5.97
C PHE A 60 12.95 31.73 -5.02
N ILE A 61 13.91 31.09 -4.33
CA ILE A 61 14.84 31.79 -3.43
C ILE A 61 15.98 32.42 -4.23
N ASN A 62 16.52 31.69 -5.20
CA ASN A 62 17.65 32.15 -5.99
C ASN A 62 17.47 31.78 -7.49
N PRO A 63 16.63 32.54 -8.21
CA PRO A 63 16.34 32.26 -9.61
C PRO A 63 17.56 32.42 -10.52
N GLN A 64 18.55 33.23 -10.11
CA GLN A 64 19.76 33.50 -10.88
C GLN A 64 20.83 32.40 -10.76
N LEU A 65 20.62 31.41 -9.88
CA LEU A 65 21.60 30.35 -9.63
C LEU A 65 21.86 29.48 -10.87
N MET A 66 20.85 29.24 -11.69
CA MET A 66 20.92 28.41 -12.90
C MET A 66 19.93 28.91 -13.95
N LEU A 67 20.21 28.59 -15.22
CA LEU A 67 19.28 28.83 -16.31
C LEU A 67 17.97 28.03 -16.13
N PRO A 68 16.81 28.55 -16.57
CA PRO A 68 15.52 27.87 -16.42
C PRO A 68 15.48 26.44 -16.99
N GLU A 69 16.16 26.20 -18.12
CA GLU A 69 16.29 24.88 -18.74
C GLU A 69 16.95 23.87 -17.80
N ILE A 70 17.97 24.33 -17.06
CA ILE A 70 18.73 23.49 -16.12
C ILE A 70 17.86 23.15 -14.92
N TRP A 71 17.10 24.13 -14.39
CA TRP A 71 16.14 23.89 -13.31
C TRP A 71 15.07 22.87 -13.71
N LEU A 72 14.55 22.97 -14.93
CA LEU A 72 13.56 22.04 -15.45
C LEU A 72 14.14 20.62 -15.58
N ALA A 73 15.31 20.49 -16.21
CA ALA A 73 15.98 19.21 -16.38
C ALA A 73 16.33 18.55 -15.04
N LEU A 74 16.82 19.33 -14.08
CA LEU A 74 17.13 18.88 -12.73
C LEU A 74 15.87 18.43 -11.98
N SER A 75 14.76 19.13 -12.12
CA SER A 75 13.48 18.78 -11.49
C SER A 75 12.94 17.47 -12.04
N ILE A 76 12.90 17.31 -13.37
CA ILE A 76 12.48 16.07 -14.04
C ILE A 76 13.40 14.90 -13.64
N GLY A 77 14.71 15.11 -13.70
CA GLY A 77 15.72 14.13 -13.31
C GLY A 77 15.57 13.70 -11.85
N THR A 78 15.28 14.65 -10.95
CA THR A 78 15.06 14.37 -9.53
C THR A 78 13.75 13.60 -9.29
N ILE A 79 12.66 13.91 -10.00
CA ILE A 79 11.41 13.16 -9.90
C ILE A 79 11.65 11.70 -10.31
N LEU A 80 12.22 11.46 -11.48
CA LEU A 80 12.47 10.11 -11.99
C LEU A 80 13.51 9.37 -11.13
N GLY A 81 14.61 10.04 -10.79
CA GLY A 81 15.69 9.50 -9.98
C GLY A 81 15.22 9.11 -8.58
N SER A 82 14.46 9.98 -7.90
CA SER A 82 13.94 9.70 -6.56
C SER A 82 12.99 8.51 -6.55
N LEU A 83 12.09 8.37 -7.54
CA LEU A 83 11.21 7.21 -7.68
C LEU A 83 11.99 5.92 -7.92
N MET A 84 13.01 5.95 -8.80
CA MET A 84 13.88 4.80 -9.07
C MET A 84 14.71 4.41 -7.84
N LEU A 85 15.40 5.35 -7.21
CA LEU A 85 16.18 5.13 -6.00
C LEU A 85 15.32 4.59 -4.86
N LYS A 86 14.14 5.18 -4.63
CA LYS A 86 13.20 4.72 -3.62
C LYS A 86 12.81 3.27 -3.86
N LYS A 87 12.49 2.91 -5.11
CA LYS A 87 12.18 1.53 -5.49
C LYS A 87 13.35 0.59 -5.19
N LEU A 88 14.58 0.97 -5.52
CA LEU A 88 15.77 0.16 -5.26
C LEU A 88 15.99 -0.08 -3.75
N PHE A 89 15.84 0.95 -2.92
CA PHE A 89 15.95 0.79 -1.47
C PHE A 89 14.86 -0.12 -0.91
N ILE A 90 13.62 0.02 -1.39
CA ILE A 90 12.52 -0.85 -0.99
C ILE A 90 12.81 -2.30 -1.38
N ASP A 91 13.26 -2.55 -2.61
CA ASP A 91 13.59 -3.89 -3.07
C ASP A 91 14.80 -4.48 -2.33
N SER A 92 15.75 -3.63 -1.89
CA SER A 92 16.90 -4.06 -1.09
C SER A 92 16.53 -4.44 0.35
N ILE A 93 15.62 -3.69 0.97
CA ILE A 93 15.25 -3.89 2.40
C ILE A 93 14.18 -4.96 2.55
N TYR A 94 13.22 -4.99 1.62
CA TYR A 94 12.07 -5.88 1.67
C TYR A 94 12.19 -7.05 0.67
N GLY A 95 13.30 -7.20 -0.05
CA GLY A 95 13.48 -8.30 -1.03
C GLY A 95 12.76 -8.03 -2.37
N ARG A 96 12.99 -8.86 -3.40
CA ARG A 96 12.55 -8.56 -4.78
C ARG A 96 11.05 -8.79 -5.02
N VAL A 97 10.48 -8.06 -5.99
CA VAL A 97 9.03 -8.05 -6.30
C VAL A 97 8.42 -9.44 -6.52
N LYS A 98 9.19 -10.38 -7.11
CA LYS A 98 8.72 -11.75 -7.39
C LYS A 98 8.39 -12.54 -6.13
N GLU A 99 8.94 -12.15 -4.98
CA GLU A 99 8.79 -12.86 -3.71
C GLU A 99 7.68 -12.26 -2.83
N HIS A 100 7.09 -11.12 -3.19
CA HIS A 100 6.00 -10.49 -2.42
C HIS A 100 4.64 -10.62 -3.06
N VAL A 101 4.15 -11.84 -3.05
CA VAL A 101 2.82 -12.19 -3.53
C VAL A 101 2.07 -12.82 -2.37
N CYS A 102 0.91 -12.27 -2.02
CA CYS A 102 -0.01 -12.97 -1.14
C CYS A 102 -0.67 -14.07 -1.96
N GLN A 103 -0.54 -15.32 -1.54
CA GLN A 103 -1.20 -16.45 -2.19
C GLN A 103 -2.31 -16.96 -1.28
N ILE A 104 -3.47 -17.27 -1.86
CA ILE A 104 -4.60 -17.77 -1.11
C ILE A 104 -5.31 -18.84 -1.91
N ASN A 105 -5.66 -19.92 -1.23
CA ASN A 105 -6.55 -20.95 -1.72
C ASN A 105 -7.46 -21.44 -0.58
N ALA A 106 -8.24 -22.49 -0.79
CA ALA A 106 -9.15 -23.05 0.22
C ALA A 106 -8.45 -23.66 1.47
N LYS A 107 -7.16 -23.99 1.37
CA LYS A 107 -6.39 -24.78 2.35
C LYS A 107 -5.30 -23.98 3.08
N ARG A 108 -4.74 -22.95 2.44
CA ARG A 108 -3.56 -22.22 2.89
C ARG A 108 -3.62 -20.75 2.50
N LEU A 109 -3.03 -19.94 3.37
CA LEU A 109 -2.78 -18.53 3.17
C LEU A 109 -1.27 -18.30 3.24
N ASN A 110 -0.68 -17.84 2.15
CA ASN A 110 0.72 -17.48 2.08
C ASN A 110 0.86 -15.95 2.09
N ILE A 111 1.58 -15.43 3.08
CA ILE A 111 1.84 -14.01 3.25
C ILE A 111 3.33 -13.79 3.04
N PRO A 112 3.73 -12.80 2.23
CA PRO A 112 5.16 -12.57 2.05
C PRO A 112 5.78 -12.06 3.35
N GLY A 113 6.83 -12.77 3.81
CA GLY A 113 7.64 -12.35 4.94
C GLY A 113 8.28 -11.01 4.67
N SER A 114 8.09 -10.08 5.60
CA SER A 114 8.72 -8.77 5.56
C SER A 114 8.88 -8.22 6.96
N HIS A 115 9.76 -7.24 7.12
CA HIS A 115 9.86 -6.45 8.35
C HIS A 115 8.53 -5.78 8.74
N LEU A 116 7.56 -5.68 7.83
CA LEU A 116 6.23 -5.11 8.11
C LEU A 116 5.36 -6.02 8.98
N ILE A 117 5.69 -7.31 9.02
CA ILE A 117 5.01 -8.32 9.84
C ILE A 117 5.96 -8.92 10.88
N GLU A 118 6.99 -8.15 11.28
CA GLU A 118 7.95 -8.48 12.35
C GLU A 118 8.67 -9.83 12.16
N THR A 119 8.70 -10.36 10.93
CA THR A 119 9.29 -11.67 10.62
C THR A 119 10.53 -11.48 9.73
N LYS A 120 11.66 -12.09 10.13
CA LYS A 120 12.91 -12.05 9.37
C LYS A 120 12.91 -13.14 8.30
N ALA A 121 12.63 -12.71 7.07
CA ALA A 121 12.84 -13.42 5.80
C ALA A 121 11.94 -14.65 5.50
N GLY A 122 11.38 -14.65 4.28
CA GLY A 122 10.70 -15.80 3.67
C GLY A 122 9.16 -15.75 3.76
N PRO A 123 8.44 -16.25 2.75
CA PRO A 123 6.97 -16.35 2.80
C PRO A 123 6.51 -17.15 4.03
N ILE A 124 5.51 -16.63 4.74
CA ILE A 124 4.83 -17.31 5.84
C ILE A 124 3.64 -18.06 5.25
N GLU A 125 3.77 -19.38 5.18
CA GLU A 125 2.67 -20.26 4.85
C GLU A 125 1.88 -20.59 6.11
N ILE A 126 0.59 -20.26 6.10
CA ILE A 126 -0.34 -20.52 7.19
C ILE A 126 -1.38 -21.51 6.69
N GLN A 127 -1.45 -22.69 7.29
CA GLN A 127 -2.52 -23.63 6.98
C GLN A 127 -3.83 -23.15 7.59
N ARG A 128 -4.95 -23.44 6.93
CA ARG A 128 -6.27 -23.05 7.43
C ARG A 128 -6.59 -23.67 8.79
N GLN A 129 -6.07 -24.86 9.08
CA GLN A 129 -6.26 -25.55 10.35
C GLN A 129 -5.56 -24.83 11.52
N ASP A 130 -4.44 -24.16 11.22
CA ASP A 130 -3.67 -23.39 12.21
C ASP A 130 -4.25 -22.01 12.47
N LEU A 131 -5.30 -21.60 11.73
CA LEU A 131 -5.99 -20.34 11.91
C LEU A 131 -7.08 -20.48 12.96
N LYS A 132 -7.03 -19.57 13.95
CA LYS A 132 -8.09 -19.41 14.94
C LYS A 132 -9.16 -18.46 14.45
N GLN A 133 -8.74 -17.28 13.98
CA GLN A 133 -9.64 -16.26 13.44
C GLN A 133 -8.89 -15.20 12.63
N ILE A 134 -9.62 -14.50 11.76
CA ILE A 134 -9.14 -13.33 11.03
C ILE A 134 -10.03 -12.14 11.37
N CYS A 135 -9.50 -11.20 12.13
CA CYS A 135 -10.20 -9.97 12.49
C CYS A 135 -9.98 -8.89 11.43
N VAL A 136 -11.09 -8.39 10.86
CA VAL A 136 -11.12 -7.36 9.84
C VAL A 136 -11.43 -6.02 10.51
N ARG A 137 -10.46 -5.12 10.51
CA ARG A 137 -10.63 -3.77 11.04
C ARG A 137 -11.08 -2.82 9.95
N PHE A 138 -12.29 -2.30 10.08
CA PHE A 138 -12.90 -1.45 9.05
C PHE A 138 -13.48 -0.16 9.62
N TRP A 139 -13.62 0.84 8.74
CA TRP A 139 -14.32 2.07 9.03
C TRP A 139 -15.38 2.35 7.95
N PRO A 140 -16.63 2.69 8.32
CA PRO A 140 -17.61 3.15 7.36
C PRO A 140 -17.24 4.53 6.82
N SER A 141 -17.25 4.63 5.49
CA SER A 141 -17.05 5.86 4.74
C SER A 141 -18.32 6.11 3.93
N THR A 142 -19.06 7.15 4.30
CA THR A 142 -20.28 7.55 3.60
C THR A 142 -19.94 8.72 2.68
N ARG A 143 -20.09 8.51 1.37
CA ARG A 143 -20.02 9.55 0.34
C ARG A 143 -21.27 9.44 -0.53
N ASP A 144 -21.93 10.56 -0.80
CA ASP A 144 -23.08 10.66 -1.71
C ASP A 144 -24.14 9.56 -1.49
N LEU A 145 -24.61 9.42 -0.25
CA LEU A 145 -25.64 8.45 0.18
C LEU A 145 -25.26 6.96 0.01
N ARG A 146 -24.03 6.66 -0.42
CA ARG A 146 -23.50 5.29 -0.47
C ARG A 146 -22.53 5.09 0.68
N THR A 147 -22.83 4.10 1.53
CA THR A 147 -21.90 3.65 2.57
C THR A 147 -20.97 2.61 1.97
N THR A 148 -19.68 2.88 2.04
CA THR A 148 -18.62 1.92 1.71
C THR A 148 -17.83 1.58 2.96
N TYR A 149 -17.34 0.36 3.04
CA TYR A 149 -16.50 -0.06 4.16
C TYR A 149 -15.03 -0.07 3.74
N ASP A 150 -14.24 0.80 4.36
CA ASP A 150 -12.81 0.87 4.13
C ASP A 150 -12.09 -0.03 5.14
N VAL A 151 -11.44 -1.07 4.59
CA VAL A 151 -10.68 -2.03 5.38
C VAL A 151 -9.30 -1.46 5.65
N SER A 152 -8.98 -1.26 6.91
CA SER A 152 -7.73 -0.66 7.36
C SER A 152 -6.64 -1.70 7.62
N GLU A 153 -7.00 -2.86 8.20
CA GLU A 153 -6.07 -3.87 8.69
C GLU A 153 -6.76 -5.24 8.78
N LEU A 154 -6.01 -6.32 8.52
CA LEU A 154 -6.40 -7.70 8.84
C LEU A 154 -5.47 -8.22 9.93
N ILE A 155 -6.05 -8.76 10.99
CA ILE A 155 -5.29 -9.43 12.06
C ILE A 155 -5.59 -10.90 11.98
N ILE A 156 -4.55 -11.66 11.67
CA ILE A 156 -4.60 -13.10 11.56
C ILE A 156 -4.11 -13.67 12.88
N THR A 157 -5.00 -14.33 13.63
CA THR A 157 -4.66 -14.99 14.88
C THR A 157 -4.53 -16.49 14.64
N LEU A 158 -3.36 -17.04 14.96
CA LEU A 158 -3.09 -18.47 14.89
C LEU A 158 -3.63 -19.18 16.14
N GLN A 159 -3.75 -20.50 16.07
CA GLN A 159 -4.07 -21.33 17.25
C GLN A 159 -3.02 -21.21 18.36
N SER A 160 -1.78 -20.86 18.01
CA SER A 160 -0.70 -20.55 18.97
C SER A 160 -0.82 -19.17 19.64
N ASP A 161 -1.95 -18.46 19.46
CA ASP A 161 -2.21 -17.08 19.88
C ASP A 161 -1.23 -16.02 19.36
N LYS A 162 -0.30 -16.41 18.48
CA LYS A 162 0.48 -15.47 17.68
C LYS A 162 -0.43 -14.73 16.71
N SER A 163 -0.21 -13.41 16.60
CA SER A 163 -0.99 -12.55 15.70
C SER A 163 -0.11 -11.92 14.64
N ILE A 164 -0.60 -11.90 13.40
CA ILE A 164 0.05 -11.29 12.25
C ILE A 164 -0.86 -10.17 11.75
N SER A 165 -0.35 -8.94 11.74
CA SER A 165 -1.08 -7.77 11.24
C SER A 165 -0.70 -7.46 9.79
N LEU A 166 -1.69 -7.42 8.91
CA LEU A 166 -1.58 -6.92 7.55
C LEU A 166 -2.24 -5.56 7.46
N LYS A 167 -1.49 -4.53 7.06
CA LYS A 167 -2.00 -3.15 6.93
C LYS A 167 -2.33 -2.82 5.48
N SER A 168 -3.47 -2.15 5.26
CA SER A 168 -4.01 -1.83 3.92
C SER A 168 -3.07 -1.01 3.05
N LEU A 169 -2.20 -0.21 3.68
CA LEU A 169 -1.20 0.59 2.99
C LEU A 169 -0.15 -0.26 2.25
N TYR A 170 0.08 -1.50 2.70
CA TYR A 170 1.17 -2.35 2.25
C TYR A 170 0.73 -3.70 1.69
N PHE A 171 -0.56 -4.03 1.75
CA PHE A 171 -1.08 -5.32 1.31
C PHE A 171 -2.41 -5.11 0.57
N PRO A 172 -2.74 -5.95 -0.43
CA PRO A 172 -3.98 -5.86 -1.19
C PRO A 172 -5.16 -6.40 -0.37
N ILE A 173 -5.53 -5.69 0.71
CA ILE A 173 -6.47 -6.19 1.72
C ILE A 173 -7.89 -6.35 1.20
N LYS A 174 -8.41 -5.43 0.37
CA LYS A 174 -9.79 -5.57 -0.17
C LYS A 174 -9.93 -6.82 -1.06
N PRO A 175 -9.06 -7.07 -2.06
CA PRO A 175 -9.04 -8.33 -2.80
C PRO A 175 -8.80 -9.56 -1.90
N LEU A 176 -7.92 -9.45 -0.90
CA LEU A 176 -7.65 -10.55 0.02
C LEU A 176 -8.89 -10.89 0.87
N LEU A 177 -9.60 -9.88 1.39
CA LEU A 177 -10.84 -10.07 2.13
C LEU A 177 -11.91 -10.75 1.29
N TYR A 178 -12.08 -10.34 0.03
CA TYR A 178 -13.00 -10.98 -0.89
C TYR A 178 -12.69 -12.49 -1.03
N LEU A 179 -11.42 -12.84 -1.18
CA LEU A 179 -10.99 -14.23 -1.29
C LEU A 179 -11.12 -15.02 0.01
N LEU A 180 -10.88 -14.37 1.16
CA LEU A 180 -11.11 -14.97 2.47
C LEU A 180 -12.59 -15.31 2.68
N VAL A 181 -13.51 -14.43 2.26
CA VAL A 181 -14.95 -14.70 2.27
C VAL A 181 -15.30 -15.82 1.27
N TYR A 182 -14.73 -15.78 0.05
CA TYR A 182 -14.98 -16.78 -0.99
C TYR A 182 -14.58 -18.21 -0.56
N PHE A 183 -13.42 -18.36 0.08
CA PHE A 183 -12.93 -19.65 0.59
C PHE A 183 -13.44 -20.02 1.99
N ASP A 184 -14.37 -19.24 2.55
CA ASP A 184 -15.04 -19.46 3.83
C ASP A 184 -14.08 -19.49 5.05
N TYR A 185 -13.10 -18.58 5.07
CA TYR A 185 -12.21 -18.43 6.23
C TYR A 185 -12.95 -17.90 7.47
N PRO A 186 -12.47 -18.21 8.69
CA PRO A 186 -13.10 -17.76 9.94
C PRO A 186 -12.85 -16.26 10.16
N ILE A 187 -13.81 -15.42 9.74
CA ILE A 187 -13.69 -13.96 9.75
C ILE A 187 -14.52 -13.33 10.88
N THR A 188 -13.96 -12.34 11.55
CA THR A 188 -14.66 -11.47 12.50
C THR A 188 -14.51 -10.01 12.11
N LEU A 189 -15.54 -9.20 12.37
CA LEU A 189 -15.58 -7.79 11.98
C LEU A 189 -15.39 -6.90 13.20
N GLN A 190 -14.44 -5.97 13.13
CA GLN A 190 -14.18 -4.98 14.18
C GLN A 190 -14.19 -3.56 13.60
N LYS A 191 -15.12 -2.73 14.06
CA LYS A 191 -15.14 -1.31 13.69
C LYS A 191 -13.96 -0.60 14.36
N ARG A 192 -13.09 0.04 13.57
CA ARG A 192 -11.96 0.83 14.07
C ARG A 192 -11.74 2.04 13.17
N ARG A 193 -11.59 3.22 13.78
CA ARG A 193 -11.27 4.45 13.04
C ARG A 193 -9.88 4.33 12.41
N HIS A 194 -9.72 4.85 11.20
CA HIS A 194 -8.40 4.97 10.57
C HIS A 194 -7.44 5.71 11.51
N SER A 195 -6.25 5.15 11.65
CA SER A 195 -5.19 5.84 12.38
C SER A 195 -4.75 7.07 11.59
N LEU A 196 -4.71 8.24 12.24
CA LEU A 196 -4.18 9.48 11.66
C LEU A 196 -2.75 9.31 11.13
N THR A 197 -2.00 8.37 11.71
CA THR A 197 -0.63 8.04 11.28
C THR A 197 -0.56 7.53 9.84
N ILE A 198 -1.59 6.84 9.33
CA ILE A 198 -1.63 6.34 7.94
C ILE A 198 -1.77 7.53 6.98
N VAL A 199 -2.70 8.44 7.27
CA VAL A 199 -2.95 9.64 6.45
C VAL A 199 -1.72 10.54 6.45
N ALA A 200 -1.17 10.83 7.63
CA ALA A 200 0.05 11.64 7.77
C ALA A 200 1.22 11.04 6.98
N ARG A 201 1.40 9.71 7.03
CA ARG A 201 2.45 9.02 6.28
C ARG A 201 2.26 9.11 4.77
N SER A 202 1.03 8.91 4.29
CA SER A 202 0.74 9.06 2.86
C SER A 202 1.05 10.47 2.35
N ILE A 203 0.70 11.49 3.14
CA ILE A 203 1.02 12.89 2.83
C ILE A 203 2.53 13.10 2.84
N PHE A 204 3.22 12.66 3.88
CA PHE A 204 4.68 12.79 3.99
C PHE A 204 5.41 12.17 2.79
N ILE A 205 4.93 11.02 2.31
CA ILE A 205 5.53 10.34 1.15
C ILE A 205 5.22 11.06 -0.18
N ALA A 206 3.99 11.54 -0.37
CA ALA A 206 3.54 12.05 -1.67
C ALA A 206 3.83 13.54 -1.86
N PHE A 207 3.71 14.34 -0.79
CA PHE A 207 3.75 15.80 -0.86
C PHE A 207 5.02 16.37 -1.51
N PRO A 208 6.25 15.94 -1.17
CA PRO A 208 7.47 16.49 -1.78
C PRO A 208 7.53 16.31 -3.30
N LEU A 209 7.07 15.16 -3.78
CA LEU A 209 7.01 14.86 -5.21
C LEU A 209 5.93 15.68 -5.90
N VAL A 210 4.75 15.80 -5.30
CA VAL A 210 3.66 16.62 -5.84
C VAL A 210 4.07 18.10 -5.91
N ALA A 211 4.72 18.61 -4.86
CA ALA A 211 5.26 19.97 -4.83
C ALA A 211 6.29 20.18 -5.95
N LEU A 212 7.24 19.25 -6.11
CA LEU A 212 8.24 19.35 -7.17
C LEU A 212 7.62 19.27 -8.58
N VAL A 213 6.62 18.41 -8.79
CA VAL A 213 5.87 18.33 -10.06
C VAL A 213 5.15 19.66 -10.34
N ALA A 214 4.48 20.24 -9.34
CA ALA A 214 3.79 21.52 -9.49
C ALA A 214 4.75 22.65 -9.87
N VAL A 215 5.90 22.74 -9.19
CA VAL A 215 6.94 23.72 -9.49
C VAL A 215 7.53 23.51 -10.87
N THR A 216 7.79 22.26 -11.27
CA THR A 216 8.26 21.94 -12.63
C THR A 216 7.28 22.44 -13.68
N GLY A 217 5.97 22.26 -13.44
CA GLY A 217 4.92 22.76 -14.33
C GLY A 217 4.85 24.29 -14.38
N LEU A 218 5.05 24.97 -13.24
CA LEU A 218 5.12 26.44 -13.19
C LEU A 218 6.33 26.97 -13.97
N LEU A 219 7.52 26.41 -13.74
CA LEU A 219 8.73 26.79 -14.47
C LEU A 219 8.58 26.56 -15.98
N PHE A 220 7.98 25.43 -16.38
CA PHE A 220 7.71 25.18 -17.79
C PHE A 220 6.78 26.25 -18.38
N LYS A 221 5.73 26.62 -17.65
CA LYS A 221 4.78 27.63 -18.08
C LYS A 221 5.39 29.03 -18.16
N GLU A 222 6.21 29.43 -17.18
CA GLU A 222 6.75 30.80 -17.12
C GLU A 222 7.84 31.07 -18.14
N TYR A 223 8.65 30.06 -18.49
CA TYR A 223 9.86 30.26 -19.31
C TYR A 223 9.74 29.70 -20.74
N PHE A 224 8.73 28.88 -21.03
CA PHE A 224 8.62 28.17 -22.33
C PHE A 224 7.25 28.25 -23.02
N LEU A 225 6.24 28.87 -22.39
CA LEU A 225 4.90 29.09 -22.94
C LEU A 225 4.54 30.58 -22.90
#